data_AF-A0A1W6STA2-F1
#
_entry.id   AF-A0A1W6STA2-F1
#
_cell.length_a   1.000
_cell.length_b   1.000
_cell.length_c   1.000
_cell.angle_alpha   90.00
_cell.angle_beta   90.00
_cell.angle_gamma   90.00
#
_symmetry.space_group_name_H-M   'P 1'
#
loop_
_entity.id
_entity.type
_entity.pdbx_description
1 polymer ?
#
loop_
_entity_poly.entity_id
_entity_poly.type
_entity_poly.pdbx_seq_one_letter_code
_entity_poly.pdbx_strand_id
1 'polypeptide(L)'
;MRVFFAPGRVELVRWHRGIKPVQGARLAAACERDPDSPAWEQPLRQLDRMIADAAGVDMIITISNDFVRYAVVSPQAQIVTPTELYAYAAFHMREVYGERAAAWTLGMSAWDPCNGGVCAAIESTLLQRLNELATQHKVRLKNIVPYLSGAFDQCCKQFQGGRIWFALVETGRLCLASLSNGVWQRIRNQRMLQNAEDELLAALDQEAILFSTRKEVVEQVYLFAPEHPELALPEDCGWRIIPLQTGKVPAPSHYPLAVASLHRKN
;
A
#
# COMPACT_ATOMS: atom_id res chain seq x y z
N MET A 1 -0.77 10.15 16.21
CA MET A 1 -1.57 8.94 15.94
C MET A 1 -1.24 8.41 14.55
N ARG A 2 -1.47 7.13 14.33
CA ARG A 2 -1.33 6.46 13.03
C ARG A 2 -2.67 5.79 12.72
N VAL A 3 -3.12 5.92 11.48
CA VAL A 3 -4.40 5.39 11.01
C VAL A 3 -4.14 4.47 9.83
N PHE A 4 -4.82 3.34 9.77
CA PHE A 4 -4.94 2.55 8.55
C PHE A 4 -6.37 2.69 8.02
N PHE A 5 -6.48 3.08 6.75
CA PHE A 5 -7.74 3.45 6.12
C PHE A 5 -8.01 2.55 4.92
N ALA A 6 -9.02 1.69 5.02
CA ALA A 6 -9.38 0.70 4.01
C ALA A 6 -10.91 0.65 3.80
N PRO A 7 -11.40 0.12 2.67
CA PRO A 7 -12.85 0.05 2.40
C PRO A 7 -13.66 -0.67 3.48
N GLY A 8 -13.10 -1.77 4.02
CA GLY A 8 -13.81 -2.63 4.99
C GLY A 8 -13.49 -2.34 6.45
N ARG A 9 -12.57 -1.42 6.76
CA ARG A 9 -12.19 -1.10 8.14
C ARG A 9 -11.37 0.18 8.25
N VAL A 10 -11.43 0.78 9.44
CA VAL A 10 -10.49 1.80 9.89
C VAL A 10 -9.85 1.34 11.18
N GLU A 11 -8.54 1.52 11.26
CA GLU A 11 -7.79 1.22 12.47
C GLU A 11 -6.94 2.41 12.89
N LEU A 12 -6.78 2.56 14.19
CA LEU A 12 -6.14 3.73 14.76
C LEU A 12 -5.33 3.36 15.99
N VAL A 13 -4.11 3.87 16.04
CA VAL A 13 -3.22 3.76 17.20
C VAL A 13 -2.79 5.15 17.64
N ARG A 14 -2.94 5.44 18.94
CA ARG A 14 -2.47 6.67 19.58
C ARG A 14 -1.23 6.38 20.41
N TRP A 15 -0.35 7.37 20.52
CA TRP A 15 0.75 7.36 21.48
C TRP A 15 0.55 8.54 22.40
N HIS A 16 0.70 8.32 23.70
CA HIS A 16 0.67 9.39 24.68
C HIS A 16 2.09 9.91 24.88
N ARG A 17 2.26 11.24 24.83
CA ARG A 17 3.56 11.88 25.05
C ARG A 17 3.86 11.89 26.56
N GLY A 18 5.01 11.34 26.94
CA GLY A 18 5.57 11.30 28.28
C GLY A 18 7.05 10.91 28.22
N ILE A 19 7.74 10.83 29.38
CA ILE A 19 9.18 10.48 29.47
C ILE A 19 9.47 9.10 28.84
N LYS A 20 8.47 8.21 28.81
CA LYS A 20 8.43 7.02 27.95
C LYS A 20 7.15 7.05 27.14
N PRO A 21 7.20 7.17 25.80
CA PRO A 21 5.99 7.12 24.99
C PRO A 21 5.34 5.75 25.10
N VAL A 22 4.12 5.69 25.66
CA VAL A 22 3.34 4.46 25.77
C VAL A 22 2.36 4.41 24.60
N GLN A 23 2.35 3.28 23.88
CA GLN A 23 1.35 3.02 22.86
C GLN A 23 -0.01 2.80 23.55
N GLY A 24 -1.00 3.61 23.18
CA GLY A 24 -2.38 3.41 23.61
C GLY A 24 -3.03 2.19 22.93
N ALA A 25 -4.24 1.85 23.36
CA ALA A 25 -5.00 0.76 22.75
C ALA A 25 -5.23 1.01 21.25
N ARG A 26 -5.14 -0.06 20.45
CA ARG A 26 -5.55 -0.05 19.05
C ARG A 26 -7.07 -0.03 19.01
N LEU A 27 -7.63 0.96 18.32
CA LEU A 27 -9.06 1.03 18.00
C LEU A 27 -9.24 0.50 16.59
N ALA A 28 -10.16 -0.43 16.39
CA ALA A 28 -10.51 -0.96 15.08
C ALA A 28 -12.03 -0.89 14.92
N ALA A 29 -12.48 -0.40 13.76
CA ALA A 29 -13.89 -0.33 13.39
C ALA A 29 -14.07 -0.98 12.02
N ALA A 30 -14.96 -1.97 11.94
CA ALA A 30 -15.39 -2.55 10.67
C ALA A 30 -16.28 -1.54 9.91
N CYS A 31 -16.17 -1.55 8.58
CA CYS A 31 -16.96 -0.71 7.69
C CYS A 31 -17.73 -1.62 6.75
N GLU A 32 -19.06 -1.53 6.81
CA GLU A 32 -19.90 -2.22 5.84
C GLU A 32 -19.87 -1.48 4.51
N ARG A 33 -19.78 -2.24 3.41
CA ARG A 33 -19.74 -1.64 2.09
C ARG A 33 -21.15 -1.32 1.64
N ASP A 34 -21.38 -0.04 1.33
CA ASP A 34 -22.56 0.43 0.64
C ASP A 34 -22.29 0.41 -0.88
N PRO A 35 -23.01 -0.40 -1.68
CA PRO A 35 -22.82 -0.45 -3.13
C PRO A 35 -23.13 0.86 -3.86
N ASP A 36 -24.00 1.69 -3.28
CA ASP A 36 -24.48 2.93 -3.91
C ASP A 36 -23.61 4.15 -3.56
N SER A 37 -22.60 3.96 -2.71
CA SER A 37 -21.69 5.00 -2.26
C SER A 37 -20.23 4.71 -2.65
N PRO A 38 -19.37 5.75 -2.75
CA PRO A 38 -17.94 5.54 -2.88
C PRO A 38 -17.40 4.66 -1.74
N ALA A 39 -16.49 3.74 -2.05
CA ALA A 39 -15.99 2.75 -1.10
C ALA A 39 -15.25 3.36 0.12
N TRP A 40 -14.89 4.64 0.07
CA TRP A 40 -14.25 5.38 1.15
C TRP A 40 -15.23 6.11 2.08
N GLU A 41 -16.52 6.24 1.72
CA GLU A 41 -17.49 7.04 2.46
C GLU A 41 -17.76 6.47 3.87
N GLN A 42 -17.98 5.15 3.98
CA GLN A 42 -18.21 4.48 5.27
C GLN A 42 -16.96 4.51 6.16
N PRO A 43 -15.76 4.17 5.67
CA PRO A 43 -14.51 4.38 6.41
C PRO A 43 -14.32 5.82 6.88
N LEU A 44 -14.63 6.83 6.06
CA LEU A 44 -14.51 8.23 6.44
C LEU A 44 -15.41 8.57 7.64
N ARG A 45 -16.67 8.10 7.64
CA ARG A 45 -17.61 8.27 8.76
C ARG A 45 -17.14 7.57 10.03
N GLN A 46 -16.50 6.41 9.93
CA GLN A 46 -15.93 5.75 11.10
C GLN A 46 -14.72 6.51 11.63
N LEU A 47 -13.84 6.97 10.74
CA LEU A 47 -12.68 7.78 11.14
C LEU A 47 -13.12 9.06 11.87
N ASP A 48 -14.15 9.74 11.36
CA ASP A 48 -14.79 10.92 11.99
C ASP A 48 -15.12 10.69 13.47
N ARG A 49 -15.84 9.60 13.76
CA ARG A 49 -16.18 9.21 15.14
C ARG A 49 -14.94 8.87 15.97
N MET A 50 -13.97 8.17 15.38
CA MET A 50 -12.76 7.72 16.07
C MET A 50 -11.80 8.85 16.44
N ILE A 51 -11.94 10.04 15.85
CA ILE A 51 -11.04 11.18 16.09
C ILE A 51 -11.71 12.38 16.78
N ALA A 52 -12.97 12.25 17.20
CA ALA A 52 -13.73 13.30 17.88
C ALA A 52 -12.93 14.00 19.00
N ASP A 53 -12.24 13.22 19.83
CA ASP A 53 -11.45 13.72 20.96
C ASP A 53 -9.94 13.73 20.67
N ALA A 54 -9.53 14.09 19.45
CA ALA A 54 -8.12 14.04 19.03
C ALA A 54 -7.50 15.40 18.68
N ALA A 55 -8.14 16.50 19.05
CA ALA A 55 -7.66 17.85 18.77
C ALA A 55 -6.19 18.06 19.17
N GLY A 56 -5.43 18.71 18.28
CA GLY A 56 -4.00 19.03 18.51
C GLY A 56 -3.03 17.85 18.33
N VAL A 57 -3.51 16.65 17.99
CA VAL A 57 -2.67 15.48 17.70
C VAL A 57 -2.19 15.50 16.25
N ASP A 58 -0.98 14.99 15.97
CA ASP A 58 -0.53 14.74 14.60
C ASP A 58 -1.11 13.41 14.09
N MET A 59 -1.65 13.38 12.87
CA MET A 59 -2.16 12.17 12.23
C MET A 59 -1.34 11.85 10.99
N ILE A 60 -1.00 10.57 10.83
CA ILE A 60 -0.50 10.01 9.57
C ILE A 60 -1.44 8.88 9.19
N ILE A 61 -1.90 8.88 7.94
CA ILE A 61 -2.79 7.87 7.40
C ILE A 61 -2.00 6.97 6.47
N THR A 62 -2.05 5.66 6.69
CA THR A 62 -1.70 4.66 5.70
C THR A 62 -2.99 4.26 4.98
N ILE A 63 -3.01 4.44 3.66
CA ILE A 63 -4.20 4.17 2.85
C ILE A 63 -4.04 2.83 2.13
N SER A 64 -5.07 1.98 2.21
CA SER A 64 -5.12 0.69 1.51
C SER A 64 -4.93 0.85 0.00
N ASN A 65 -4.30 -0.13 -0.63
CA ASN A 65 -4.05 -0.10 -2.07
C ASN A 65 -5.33 -0.22 -2.89
N ASP A 66 -6.48 -0.55 -2.28
CA ASP A 66 -7.78 -0.48 -2.96
C ASP A 66 -8.12 0.91 -3.50
N PHE A 67 -7.71 1.96 -2.77
CA PHE A 67 -7.93 3.35 -3.14
C PHE A 67 -6.83 3.93 -4.03
N VAL A 68 -5.73 3.20 -4.22
CA VAL A 68 -4.53 3.72 -4.89
C VAL A 68 -4.41 3.15 -6.29
N ARG A 69 -3.99 3.99 -7.23
CA ARG A 69 -3.59 3.61 -8.58
C ARG A 69 -2.13 3.91 -8.75
N TYR A 70 -1.38 2.94 -9.26
CA TYR A 70 0.06 3.05 -9.41
C TYR A 70 0.43 3.12 -10.88
N ALA A 71 1.49 3.87 -11.17
CA ALA A 71 2.19 3.83 -12.44
C ALA A 71 3.69 3.92 -12.17
N VAL A 72 4.49 3.15 -12.90
CA VAL A 72 5.94 3.34 -12.91
C VAL A 72 6.24 4.45 -13.90
N VAL A 73 6.98 5.45 -13.44
CA VAL A 73 7.47 6.55 -14.26
C VAL A 73 8.92 6.22 -14.62
N SER A 74 9.13 5.81 -15.87
CA SER A 74 10.45 5.39 -16.34
C SER A 74 11.48 6.52 -16.24
N PRO A 75 12.78 6.18 -16.10
CA PRO A 75 13.85 7.15 -16.19
C PRO A 75 13.76 7.98 -17.48
N GLN A 76 13.72 9.30 -17.37
CA GLN A 76 13.77 10.21 -18.52
C GLN A 76 14.74 11.34 -18.20
N ALA A 77 15.91 11.32 -18.87
CA ALA A 77 16.96 12.32 -18.68
C ALA A 77 16.52 13.75 -19.05
N GLN A 78 15.47 13.89 -19.87
CA GLN A 78 14.93 15.17 -20.30
C GLN A 78 14.03 15.83 -19.25
N ILE A 79 13.56 15.08 -18.24
CA ILE A 79 12.76 15.63 -17.15
C ILE A 79 13.72 16.22 -16.12
N VAL A 80 13.73 17.54 -16.00
CA VAL A 80 14.70 18.25 -15.14
C VAL A 80 14.02 19.07 -14.04
N THR A 81 12.70 19.27 -14.13
CA THR A 81 11.91 19.97 -13.12
C THR A 81 10.83 19.09 -12.49
N PRO A 82 10.42 19.37 -11.23
CA PRO A 82 9.27 18.72 -10.63
C PRO A 82 7.99 18.91 -11.44
N THR A 83 7.75 20.10 -12.00
CA THR A 83 6.55 20.36 -12.81
C THR A 83 6.46 19.46 -14.03
N GLU A 84 7.57 19.28 -14.77
CA GLU A 84 7.64 18.36 -15.90
C GLU A 84 7.41 16.91 -15.46
N LEU A 85 8.01 16.50 -14.33
CA LEU A 85 7.82 15.16 -13.77
C LEU A 85 6.34 14.88 -13.47
N TYR A 86 5.65 15.81 -12.81
CA TYR A 86 4.22 15.66 -12.50
C TYR A 86 3.35 15.70 -13.77
N ALA A 87 3.68 16.52 -14.76
CA ALA A 87 2.97 16.55 -16.05
C ALA A 87 3.11 15.22 -16.79
N TYR A 88 4.32 14.66 -16.82
CA TYR A 88 4.60 13.36 -17.40
C TYR A 88 3.90 12.22 -16.64
N ALA A 89 3.96 12.22 -15.31
CA ALA A 89 3.24 11.25 -14.49
C ALA A 89 1.72 11.31 -14.70
N ALA A 90 1.16 12.52 -14.82
CA ALA A 90 -0.26 12.71 -15.11
C ALA A 90 -0.65 12.21 -16.51
N PHE A 91 0.22 12.40 -17.49
CA PHE A 91 0.05 11.83 -18.83
C PHE A 91 0.05 10.30 -18.78
N HIS A 92 1.04 9.68 -18.13
CA HIS A 92 1.11 8.22 -17.92
C HIS A 92 -0.12 7.66 -17.22
N MET A 93 -0.59 8.33 -16.16
CA MET A 93 -1.80 7.92 -15.46
C MET A 93 -3.04 7.95 -16.38
N ARG A 94 -3.15 8.95 -17.26
CA ARG A 94 -4.23 8.98 -18.26
C ARG A 94 -4.08 7.91 -19.33
N GLU A 95 -2.87 7.55 -19.75
CA GLU A 95 -2.67 6.45 -20.69
C GLU A 95 -3.10 5.11 -20.10
N VAL A 96 -2.73 4.84 -18.84
CA VAL A 96 -3.05 3.57 -18.17
C VAL A 96 -4.51 3.49 -17.74
N TYR A 97 -5.07 4.60 -17.22
CA TYR A 97 -6.37 4.60 -16.57
C TYR A 97 -7.44 5.42 -17.29
N GLY A 98 -7.13 6.08 -18.40
CA GLY A 98 -8.05 6.94 -19.14
C GLY A 98 -8.41 8.24 -18.41
N GLU A 99 -9.44 8.93 -18.92
CA GLU A 99 -9.82 10.29 -18.48
C GLU A 99 -10.17 10.42 -17.00
N ARG A 100 -10.61 9.34 -16.35
CA ARG A 100 -10.89 9.35 -14.90
C ARG A 100 -9.68 9.74 -14.07
N ALA A 101 -8.45 9.55 -14.59
CA ALA A 101 -7.23 9.96 -13.91
C ALA A 101 -7.10 11.47 -13.73
N ALA A 102 -7.81 12.28 -14.53
CA ALA A 102 -7.82 13.74 -14.37
C ALA A 102 -8.47 14.18 -13.04
N ALA A 103 -9.32 13.34 -12.44
CA ALA A 103 -9.97 13.60 -11.15
C ALA A 103 -9.15 13.07 -9.96
N TRP A 104 -7.88 12.70 -10.17
CA TRP A 104 -7.01 12.14 -9.13
C TRP A 104 -5.92 13.11 -8.72
N THR A 105 -5.53 13.02 -7.46
CA THR A 105 -4.34 13.69 -6.94
C THR A 105 -3.17 12.72 -6.97
N LEU A 106 -2.04 13.16 -7.52
CA LEU A 106 -0.83 12.37 -7.70
C LEU A 106 0.17 12.64 -6.56
N GLY A 107 0.89 11.60 -6.16
CA GLY A 107 2.09 11.66 -5.34
C GLY A 107 3.21 10.89 -6.02
N MET A 108 4.43 11.43 -5.92
CA MET A 108 5.63 10.79 -6.46
C MET A 108 6.48 10.23 -5.32
N SER A 109 7.08 9.06 -5.54
CA SER A 109 8.19 8.57 -4.71
C SER A 109 9.41 9.47 -4.86
N ALA A 110 10.49 9.15 -4.14
CA ALA A 110 11.82 9.58 -4.56
C ALA A 110 11.99 9.20 -6.05
N TRP A 111 12.33 10.20 -6.86
CA TRP A 111 12.52 10.05 -8.30
C TRP A 111 13.88 10.61 -8.65
N ASP A 112 14.58 9.91 -9.54
CA ASP A 112 15.76 10.45 -10.20
C ASP A 112 15.74 10.14 -11.70
N PRO A 113 16.37 10.97 -12.55
CA PRO A 113 16.33 10.79 -14.00
C PRO A 113 16.95 9.48 -14.50
N CYS A 114 17.72 8.76 -13.68
CA CYS A 114 18.43 7.53 -14.03
C CYS A 114 17.68 6.26 -13.61
N ASN A 115 16.98 6.28 -12.46
CA ASN A 115 16.27 5.13 -11.90
C ASN A 115 14.74 5.28 -11.94
N GLY A 116 14.23 6.43 -12.37
CA GLY A 116 12.81 6.70 -12.47
C GLY A 116 12.16 6.77 -11.10
N GLY A 117 10.87 6.42 -11.03
CA GLY A 117 10.15 6.39 -9.77
C GLY A 117 8.74 5.85 -9.91
N VAL A 118 7.98 5.93 -8.82
CA VAL A 118 6.61 5.46 -8.73
C VAL A 118 5.69 6.65 -8.54
N CYS A 119 4.67 6.72 -9.36
CA CYS A 119 3.53 7.59 -9.15
C CYS A 119 2.40 6.79 -8.49
N ALA A 120 1.86 7.33 -7.41
CA ALA A 120 0.65 6.86 -6.76
C ALA A 120 -0.44 7.92 -6.90
N ALA A 121 -1.68 7.50 -7.17
CA ALA A 121 -2.81 8.38 -7.35
C ALA A 121 -4.00 7.92 -6.50
N ILE A 122 -4.72 8.87 -5.92
CA ILE A 122 -6.00 8.64 -5.23
C ILE A 122 -7.04 9.63 -5.75
N GLU A 123 -8.32 9.32 -5.55
CA GLU A 123 -9.40 10.24 -5.89
C GLU A 123 -9.25 11.58 -5.16
N SER A 124 -9.30 12.70 -5.88
CA SER A 124 -9.10 14.03 -5.29
C SER A 124 -10.17 14.36 -4.25
N THR A 125 -11.41 13.89 -4.44
CA THR A 125 -12.51 14.04 -3.49
C THR A 125 -12.19 13.37 -2.16
N LEU A 126 -11.64 12.14 -2.17
CA LEU A 126 -11.22 11.44 -0.96
C LEU A 126 -10.14 12.22 -0.22
N LEU A 127 -9.11 12.70 -0.93
CA LEU A 127 -8.07 13.52 -0.31
C LEU A 127 -8.65 14.79 0.30
N GLN A 128 -9.53 15.48 -0.41
CA GLN A 128 -10.21 16.68 0.08
C GLN A 128 -11.00 16.36 1.37
N ARG A 129 -11.80 15.29 1.37
CA ARG A 129 -12.59 14.87 2.52
C ARG A 129 -11.75 14.53 3.75
N LEU A 130 -10.61 13.87 3.57
CA LEU A 130 -9.68 13.58 4.67
C LEU A 130 -9.08 14.88 5.26
N ASN A 131 -8.79 15.88 4.42
CA ASN A 131 -8.29 17.19 4.88
C ASN A 131 -9.37 18.00 5.61
N GLU A 132 -10.61 17.99 5.09
CA GLU A 132 -11.77 18.61 5.73
C GLU A 132 -12.00 18.01 7.12
N LEU A 133 -11.99 16.67 7.20
CA LEU A 133 -12.12 15.93 8.45
C LEU A 133 -11.04 16.32 9.47
N ALA A 134 -9.77 16.35 9.05
CA ALA A 134 -8.66 16.73 9.92
C ALA A 134 -8.82 18.18 10.44
N THR A 135 -9.24 19.09 9.57
CA THR A 135 -9.49 20.50 9.91
C THR A 135 -10.62 20.63 10.93
N GLN A 136 -11.75 19.95 10.70
CA GLN A 136 -12.92 19.96 11.57
C GLN A 136 -12.57 19.52 13.00
N HIS A 137 -11.76 18.47 13.14
CA HIS A 137 -11.32 17.95 14.44
C HIS A 137 -10.07 18.62 15.00
N LYS A 138 -9.55 19.65 14.33
CA LYS A 138 -8.29 20.33 14.70
C LYS A 138 -7.11 19.36 14.84
N VAL A 139 -7.10 18.31 14.03
CA VAL A 139 -6.03 17.32 13.93
C VAL A 139 -5.06 17.76 12.83
N ARG A 140 -3.75 17.66 13.09
CA ARG A 140 -2.75 18.00 12.07
C ARG A 140 -2.47 16.78 11.21
N LEU A 141 -3.10 16.69 10.04
CA LEU A 141 -2.79 15.66 9.05
C LEU A 141 -1.40 15.91 8.46
N LYS A 142 -0.43 15.07 8.83
CA LYS A 142 0.98 15.22 8.45
C LYS A 142 1.32 14.54 7.14
N ASN A 143 0.75 13.36 6.90
CA ASN A 143 1.01 12.60 5.69
C ASN A 143 -0.11 11.59 5.41
N ILE A 144 -0.31 11.29 4.13
CA ILE A 144 -1.08 10.15 3.64
C ILE A 144 -0.12 9.30 2.81
N VAL A 145 0.08 8.05 3.23
CA VAL A 145 1.07 7.14 2.64
C VAL A 145 0.35 5.93 2.06
N PRO A 146 0.52 5.62 0.77
CA PRO A 146 0.02 4.37 0.20
C PRO A 146 0.62 3.15 0.93
N TYR A 147 -0.19 2.11 1.13
CA TYR A 147 0.25 0.95 1.91
C TYR A 147 1.47 0.25 1.30
N LEU A 148 1.47 0.03 -0.02
CA LEU A 148 2.62 -0.52 -0.74
C LEU A 148 3.91 0.27 -0.48
N SER A 149 3.85 1.60 -0.58
CA SER A 149 5.01 2.47 -0.39
C SER A 149 5.53 2.41 1.05
N GLY A 150 4.63 2.50 2.04
CA GLY A 150 5.01 2.44 3.46
C GLY A 150 5.64 1.09 3.85
N ALA A 151 5.10 -0.02 3.33
CA ALA A 151 5.65 -1.35 3.56
C ALA A 151 6.99 -1.55 2.84
N PHE A 152 7.11 -1.07 1.59
CA PHE A 152 8.35 -1.11 0.82
C PHE A 152 9.48 -0.36 1.55
N ASP A 153 9.24 0.88 1.97
CA ASP A 153 10.24 1.72 2.65
C ASP A 153 10.75 1.11 3.95
N GLN A 154 9.91 0.35 4.65
CA GLN A 154 10.29 -0.35 5.87
C GLN A 154 11.23 -1.54 5.59
N CYS A 155 11.01 -2.23 4.48
CA CYS A 155 11.63 -3.51 4.18
C CYS A 155 12.75 -3.40 3.15
N CYS A 156 12.90 -2.27 2.45
CA CYS A 156 13.83 -2.13 1.33
C CYS A 156 15.29 -2.42 1.68
N LYS A 157 15.68 -2.23 2.94
CA LYS A 157 17.01 -2.55 3.46
C LYS A 157 17.31 -4.06 3.53
N GLN A 158 16.29 -4.91 3.45
CA GLN A 158 16.40 -6.38 3.49
C GLN A 158 16.53 -6.98 2.08
N PHE A 159 16.28 -6.19 1.04
CA PHE A 159 16.36 -6.64 -0.34
C PHE A 159 17.81 -6.93 -0.73
N GLN A 160 18.02 -8.05 -1.40
CA GLN A 160 19.32 -8.55 -1.84
C GLN A 160 19.25 -8.94 -3.31
N GLY A 161 20.36 -8.72 -4.03
CA GLY A 161 20.46 -9.03 -5.44
C GLY A 161 20.01 -7.88 -6.35
N GLY A 162 20.24 -8.08 -7.65
CA GLY A 162 19.90 -7.08 -8.67
C GLY A 162 18.41 -7.07 -9.02
N ARG A 163 17.73 -8.22 -8.99
CA ARG A 163 16.30 -8.32 -9.30
C ARG A 163 15.50 -8.54 -8.02
N ILE A 164 14.52 -7.68 -7.78
CA ILE A 164 13.66 -7.73 -6.60
C ILE A 164 12.21 -7.90 -7.02
N TRP A 165 11.56 -8.92 -6.47
CA TRP A 165 10.12 -9.08 -6.48
C TRP A 165 9.60 -8.80 -5.07
N PHE A 166 8.73 -7.81 -4.93
CA PHE A 166 8.10 -7.45 -3.66
C PHE A 166 6.59 -7.59 -3.78
N ALA A 167 6.03 -8.53 -3.03
CA ALA A 167 4.59 -8.77 -2.96
C ALA A 167 4.04 -8.24 -1.62
N LEU A 168 2.97 -7.47 -1.70
CA LEU A 168 2.13 -7.08 -0.58
C LEU A 168 0.75 -7.67 -0.77
N VAL A 169 0.31 -8.48 0.19
CA VAL A 169 -1.04 -9.04 0.23
C VAL A 169 -1.80 -8.43 1.39
N GLU A 170 -2.89 -7.74 1.07
CA GLU A 170 -3.85 -7.21 2.04
C GLU A 170 -5.24 -7.79 1.74
N THR A 171 -6.21 -7.60 2.65
CA THR A 171 -7.58 -8.09 2.43
C THR A 171 -8.14 -7.65 1.07
N GLY A 172 -8.31 -8.61 0.16
CA GLY A 172 -8.93 -8.44 -1.15
C GLY A 172 -8.01 -7.89 -2.27
N ARG A 173 -6.72 -7.65 -1.98
CA ARG A 173 -5.79 -7.03 -2.93
C ARG A 173 -4.40 -7.65 -2.87
N LEU A 174 -3.84 -7.90 -4.05
CA LEU A 174 -2.44 -8.24 -4.27
C LEU A 174 -1.76 -7.09 -5.00
N CYS A 175 -0.70 -6.57 -4.40
CA CYS A 175 0.22 -5.65 -5.04
C CYS A 175 1.57 -6.33 -5.25
N LEU A 176 2.05 -6.33 -6.49
CA LEU A 176 3.36 -6.89 -6.85
C LEU A 176 4.20 -5.81 -7.52
N ALA A 177 5.32 -5.49 -6.90
CA ALA A 177 6.32 -4.58 -7.44
C ALA A 177 7.55 -5.36 -7.92
N SER A 178 8.10 -4.96 -9.06
CA SER A 178 9.35 -5.49 -9.58
C SER A 178 10.37 -4.38 -9.79
N LEU A 179 11.62 -4.68 -9.41
CA LEU A 179 12.77 -3.80 -9.59
C LEU A 179 13.93 -4.58 -10.20
N SER A 180 14.72 -3.89 -11.00
CA SER A 180 15.97 -4.41 -11.57
C SER A 180 17.07 -3.38 -11.41
N ASN A 181 18.14 -3.76 -10.72
CA ASN A 181 19.28 -2.91 -10.34
C ASN A 181 18.84 -1.59 -9.69
N GLY A 182 17.84 -1.64 -8.81
CA GLY A 182 17.28 -0.46 -8.14
C GLY A 182 16.29 0.36 -8.99
N VAL A 183 16.12 0.04 -10.27
CA VAL A 183 15.19 0.73 -11.18
C VAL A 183 13.82 0.06 -11.12
N TRP A 184 12.77 0.85 -10.89
CA TRP A 184 11.39 0.37 -10.92
C TRP A 184 11.02 -0.12 -12.31
N GLN A 185 10.50 -1.35 -12.38
CA GLN A 185 10.10 -1.97 -13.63
C GLN A 185 8.58 -1.95 -13.78
N ARG A 186 7.86 -2.44 -12.77
CA ARG A 186 6.40 -2.49 -12.79
C ARG A 186 5.81 -2.51 -11.39
N ILE A 187 4.58 -2.03 -11.30
CA ILE A 187 3.72 -2.26 -10.15
C ILE A 187 2.38 -2.76 -10.68
N ARG A 188 2.02 -3.97 -10.26
CA ARG A 188 0.70 -4.55 -10.42
C ARG A 188 -0.08 -4.32 -9.13
N ASN A 189 -1.31 -3.85 -9.25
CA ASN A 189 -2.28 -3.77 -8.16
C ASN A 189 -3.60 -4.39 -8.64
N GLN A 190 -3.89 -5.61 -8.19
CA GLN A 190 -5.06 -6.35 -8.63
C GLN A 190 -5.95 -6.75 -7.46
N ARG A 191 -7.25 -6.82 -7.75
CA ARG A 191 -8.23 -7.42 -6.84
C ARG A 191 -8.05 -8.91 -6.84
N MET A 192 -8.08 -9.51 -5.65
CA MET A 192 -8.04 -10.96 -5.48
C MET A 192 -9.47 -11.50 -5.52
N LEU A 193 -9.68 -12.53 -6.32
CA LEU A 193 -10.96 -13.23 -6.47
C LEU A 193 -10.88 -14.66 -5.94
N GLN A 194 -9.68 -15.25 -5.97
CA GLN A 194 -9.38 -16.58 -5.49
C GLN A 194 -8.59 -16.52 -4.17
N ASN A 195 -8.10 -17.68 -3.71
CA ASN A 195 -7.21 -17.71 -2.56
C ASN A 195 -5.90 -16.96 -2.87
N ALA A 196 -5.20 -16.56 -1.81
CA ALA A 196 -4.04 -15.70 -1.92
C ALA A 196 -2.82 -16.35 -2.56
N GLU A 197 -2.71 -17.67 -2.44
CA GLU A 197 -1.58 -18.45 -2.94
C GLU A 197 -1.62 -18.52 -4.46
N ASP A 198 -2.76 -18.91 -5.02
CA ASP A 198 -2.97 -19.04 -6.45
C ASP A 198 -2.84 -17.69 -7.17
N GLU A 199 -3.43 -16.64 -6.60
CA GLU A 199 -3.35 -15.27 -7.15
C GLU A 199 -1.92 -14.74 -7.14
N LEU A 200 -1.17 -14.99 -6.06
CA LEU A 200 0.24 -14.59 -5.96
C LEU A 200 1.09 -15.35 -6.97
N LEU A 201 0.95 -16.68 -7.04
CA LEU A 201 1.71 -17.50 -7.97
C LEU A 201 1.43 -17.10 -9.43
N ALA A 202 0.15 -16.96 -9.79
CA ALA A 202 -0.24 -16.56 -11.13
C ALA A 202 0.29 -15.16 -11.49
N ALA A 203 0.26 -14.21 -10.56
CA ALA A 203 0.82 -12.88 -10.79
C ALA A 203 2.35 -12.92 -10.96
N LEU A 204 3.06 -13.69 -10.14
CA LEU A 204 4.51 -13.86 -10.23
C LEU A 204 4.93 -14.49 -11.56
N ASP A 205 4.26 -15.57 -11.97
CA ASP A 205 4.56 -16.23 -13.25
C ASP A 205 4.31 -15.32 -14.45
N GLN A 206 3.18 -14.60 -14.45
CA GLN A 206 2.87 -13.64 -15.50
C GLN A 206 3.93 -12.53 -15.60
N GLU A 207 4.31 -11.94 -14.47
CA GLU A 207 5.31 -10.88 -14.49
C GLU A 207 6.70 -11.41 -14.83
N ALA A 208 7.09 -12.59 -14.35
CA ALA A 208 8.36 -13.18 -14.75
C ALA A 208 8.43 -13.44 -16.26
N ILE A 209 7.36 -13.92 -16.91
CA ILE A 209 7.32 -14.08 -18.37
C ILE A 209 7.55 -12.75 -19.09
N LEU A 210 6.96 -11.66 -18.61
CA LEU A 210 7.10 -10.33 -19.22
C LEU A 210 8.50 -9.73 -19.04
N PHE A 211 9.23 -10.11 -17.98
CA PHE A 211 10.52 -9.52 -17.61
C PHE A 211 11.74 -10.42 -17.80
N SER A 212 11.56 -11.70 -18.16
CA SER A 212 12.68 -12.65 -18.25
C SER A 212 13.24 -12.80 -19.67
N THR A 213 14.52 -12.46 -19.83
CA THR A 213 15.43 -12.97 -20.89
C THR A 213 16.27 -14.16 -20.41
N ARG A 214 16.38 -14.36 -19.09
CA ARG A 214 16.98 -15.52 -18.42
C ARG A 214 16.17 -15.79 -17.15
N LYS A 215 15.55 -16.97 -17.05
CA LYS A 215 14.83 -17.45 -15.87
C LYS A 215 15.83 -18.19 -14.97
N GLU A 216 15.95 -17.78 -13.72
CA GLU A 216 16.65 -18.60 -12.72
C GLU A 216 15.81 -19.85 -12.43
N VAL A 217 16.44 -20.93 -11.98
CA VAL A 217 15.71 -22.18 -11.67
C VAL A 217 14.68 -21.96 -10.57
N VAL A 218 14.98 -21.07 -9.60
CA VAL A 218 14.07 -20.65 -8.54
C VAL A 218 14.25 -19.15 -8.29
N GLU A 219 13.22 -18.34 -8.50
CA GLU A 219 13.23 -16.91 -8.19
C GLU A 219 12.73 -16.63 -6.75
N GLN A 220 13.18 -15.53 -6.15
CA GLN A 220 12.80 -15.13 -4.80
C GLN A 220 11.78 -14.00 -4.82
N VAL A 221 10.75 -14.10 -3.98
CA VAL A 221 9.77 -13.03 -3.74
C VAL A 221 9.78 -12.63 -2.27
N TYR A 222 10.01 -11.34 -2.02
CA TYR A 222 9.86 -10.76 -0.69
C TYR A 222 8.39 -10.50 -0.41
N LEU A 223 7.84 -11.16 0.61
CA LEU A 223 6.42 -11.12 0.91
C LEU A 223 6.13 -10.32 2.19
N PHE A 224 5.19 -9.38 2.08
CA PHE A 224 4.62 -8.63 3.19
C PHE A 224 3.11 -8.88 3.26
N ALA A 225 2.69 -9.79 4.14
CA ALA A 225 1.30 -10.23 4.25
C ALA A 225 0.87 -10.40 5.73
N PRO A 226 0.74 -9.30 6.49
CA PRO A 226 0.44 -9.37 7.93
C PRO A 226 -0.94 -9.97 8.25
N GLU A 227 -1.81 -9.96 7.25
CA GLU A 227 -3.16 -10.52 7.34
C GLU A 227 -3.23 -11.99 6.92
N HIS A 228 -2.17 -12.49 6.28
CA HIS A 228 -2.05 -13.85 5.78
C HIS A 228 -0.73 -14.46 6.26
N PRO A 229 -0.53 -14.64 7.58
CA PRO A 229 0.74 -15.12 8.13
C PRO A 229 1.09 -16.55 7.71
N GLU A 230 0.09 -17.34 7.31
CA GLU A 230 0.24 -18.72 6.85
C GLU A 230 0.43 -18.81 5.33
N LEU A 231 0.47 -17.68 4.61
CA LEU A 231 0.59 -17.65 3.16
C LEU A 231 1.91 -18.32 2.71
N ALA A 232 1.78 -19.43 2.00
CA ALA A 232 2.89 -20.18 1.44
C ALA A 232 2.64 -20.45 -0.06
N LEU A 233 3.70 -20.66 -0.83
CA LEU A 233 3.58 -21.14 -2.19
C LEU A 233 3.81 -22.66 -2.23
N PRO A 234 3.21 -23.38 -3.20
CA PRO A 234 3.46 -24.80 -3.38
C PRO A 234 4.96 -25.10 -3.53
N GLU A 235 5.38 -26.28 -3.07
CA GLU A 235 6.72 -26.77 -3.36
C GLU A 235 6.94 -26.90 -4.88
N ASP A 236 8.17 -26.70 -5.35
CA ASP A 236 8.57 -26.81 -6.75
C ASP A 236 7.85 -25.87 -7.75
N CYS A 237 7.18 -24.81 -7.27
CA CYS A 237 6.54 -23.81 -8.13
C CYS A 237 7.52 -22.84 -8.82
N GLY A 238 8.83 -23.01 -8.64
CA GLY A 238 9.87 -22.12 -9.17
C GLY A 238 10.00 -20.79 -8.43
N TRP A 239 9.27 -20.61 -7.33
CA TRP A 239 9.32 -19.42 -6.49
C TRP A 239 9.61 -19.76 -5.03
N ARG A 240 10.39 -18.91 -4.37
CA ARG A 240 10.64 -18.99 -2.93
C ARG A 240 10.21 -17.70 -2.23
N ILE A 241 9.30 -17.83 -1.27
CA ILE A 241 8.92 -16.72 -0.40
C ILE A 241 10.05 -16.40 0.59
N ILE A 242 10.39 -15.12 0.69
CA ILE A 242 11.19 -14.52 1.75
C ILE A 242 10.24 -13.64 2.60
N PRO A 243 9.78 -14.10 3.77
CA PRO A 243 8.84 -13.34 4.58
C PRO A 243 9.54 -12.13 5.22
N LEU A 244 8.98 -10.94 5.02
CA LEU A 244 9.53 -9.68 5.54
C LEU A 244 9.08 -9.36 6.97
N GLN A 245 8.01 -10.01 7.41
CA GLN A 245 7.49 -9.93 8.76
C GLN A 245 7.83 -11.24 9.47
N THR A 246 8.90 -11.22 10.25
CA THR A 246 9.26 -12.35 11.11
C THR A 246 8.96 -11.98 12.56
N GLY A 247 8.77 -12.94 13.46
CA GLY A 247 8.49 -12.65 14.88
C GLY A 247 9.51 -11.73 15.57
N LYS A 248 10.68 -11.49 14.97
CA LYS A 248 11.71 -10.53 15.40
C LYS A 248 11.51 -9.11 14.87
N VAL A 249 10.82 -8.93 13.75
CA VAL A 249 10.46 -7.64 13.14
C VAL A 249 8.96 -7.65 12.82
N PRO A 250 8.10 -7.32 13.80
CA PRO A 250 6.66 -7.29 13.57
C PRO A 250 6.27 -6.17 12.61
N ALA A 251 5.14 -6.34 11.93
CA ALA A 251 4.51 -5.26 11.20
C ALA A 251 4.23 -4.06 12.13
N PRO A 252 4.29 -2.81 11.62
CA PRO A 252 3.90 -1.64 12.38
C PRO A 252 2.53 -1.80 13.01
N SER A 253 2.37 -1.35 14.25
CA SER A 253 1.16 -1.63 15.05
C SER A 253 -0.15 -1.05 14.51
N HIS A 254 -0.06 -0.12 13.56
CA HIS A 254 -1.20 0.47 12.86
C HIS A 254 -1.58 -0.27 11.59
N TYR A 255 -0.74 -1.20 11.11
CA TYR A 255 -1.06 -2.01 9.94
C TYR A 255 -2.08 -3.09 10.32
N PRO A 256 -2.92 -3.49 9.35
CA PRO A 256 -3.86 -4.54 9.59
C PRO A 256 -3.11 -5.83 9.92
N LEU A 257 -3.64 -6.57 10.89
CA LEU A 257 -3.19 -7.93 11.21
C LEU A 257 -4.33 -8.88 10.87
N ALA A 258 -4.01 -10.16 10.76
CA ALA A 258 -5.03 -11.20 10.65
C ALA A 258 -6.05 -11.01 11.78
N VAL A 259 -7.31 -10.78 11.42
CA VAL A 259 -8.40 -10.84 12.40
C VAL A 259 -8.41 -12.28 12.86
N ALA A 260 -8.16 -12.53 14.15
CA ALA A 260 -8.34 -13.85 14.71
C ALA A 260 -9.76 -14.28 14.37
N SER A 261 -9.91 -15.20 13.43
CA SER A 261 -11.18 -15.82 13.14
C SER A 261 -11.59 -16.47 14.45
N LEU A 262 -12.57 -15.86 15.12
CA LEU A 262 -13.36 -16.53 16.15
C LEU A 262 -13.91 -17.76 15.44
N HIS A 263 -13.17 -18.86 15.54
CA HIS A 263 -13.66 -20.17 15.17
C HIS A 263 -14.95 -20.32 15.94
N ARG A 264 -16.07 -20.16 15.23
CA ARG A 264 -17.37 -20.61 15.68
C ARG A 264 -17.19 -22.12 15.82
N LYS A 265 -16.85 -22.55 17.03
CA LYS A 265 -17.00 -23.94 17.44
C LYS A 265 -18.47 -24.28 17.22
N ASN A 266 -18.74 -25.01 16.15
CA ASN A 266 -19.88 -25.92 16.13
C ASN A 266 -19.46 -27.19 16.86
#